data_AF-A0A101GAR7-F1
#
_entry.id   AF-A0A101GAR7-F1
#
_cell.length_a   1.000
_cell.length_b   1.000
_cell.length_c   1.000
_cell.angle_alpha   90.00
_cell.angle_beta   90.00
_cell.angle_gamma   90.00
#
_symmetry.space_group_name_H-M   'P 1'
#
loop_
_entity.id
_entity.type
_entity.pdbx_description
1 polymer ?
#
loop_
_entity_poly.entity_id
_entity_poly.type
_entity_poly.pdbx_seq_one_letter_code
_entity_poly.pdbx_strand_id
1 'polypeptide(L)'
;MKRTITLLLLVILALPSLTFAQQESIKILDVTVVGNQTASESIIKVNSGFVEGAVLTGPQIQEGINKLWRLRLFSDIKVYVDKETPDGVYLIVSVQE
;
A
#
# COMPACT_ATOMS: atom_id res chain seq x y z
N MET A 1 38.52 36.13 -12.14
CA MET A 1 37.92 35.10 -13.03
C MET A 1 37.98 33.69 -12.44
N LYS A 2 39.14 33.14 -12.05
CA LYS A 2 39.21 31.76 -11.52
C LYS A 2 38.37 31.55 -10.24
N ARG A 3 38.47 32.46 -9.26
CA ARG A 3 37.72 32.36 -7.96
C ARG A 3 36.20 32.50 -8.11
N THR A 4 35.73 33.34 -9.05
CA THR A 4 34.29 33.50 -9.32
C THR A 4 33.71 32.29 -10.04
N ILE A 5 34.50 31.64 -10.90
CA ILE A 5 34.12 30.37 -11.55
C ILE A 5 34.08 29.24 -10.51
N THR A 6 35.04 29.19 -9.58
CA THR A 6 35.05 28.19 -8.49
C THR A 6 33.83 28.34 -7.56
N LEU A 7 33.45 29.57 -7.22
CA LEU A 7 32.26 29.82 -6.39
C LEU A 7 30.96 29.42 -7.11
N LEU A 8 30.88 29.63 -8.43
CA LEU A 8 29.72 29.27 -9.24
C LEU A 8 29.58 27.74 -9.39
N LEU A 9 30.70 27.02 -9.47
CA LEU A 9 30.74 25.55 -9.49
C LEU A 9 30.23 24.93 -8.17
N LEU A 10 30.52 25.58 -7.04
CA LEU A 10 30.15 25.09 -5.70
C LEU A 10 28.65 25.27 -5.40
N VAL A 11 28.02 26.28 -5.99
CA VAL A 11 26.56 26.52 -5.88
C VAL A 11 25.75 25.46 -6.64
N ILE A 12 26.25 24.97 -7.78
CA ILE A 12 25.58 23.91 -8.56
C ILE A 12 25.63 22.56 -7.84
N LEU A 13 26.69 22.28 -7.08
CA LEU A 13 26.82 21.04 -6.31
C LEU A 13 25.98 21.03 -5.02
N ALA A 14 25.50 22.20 -4.57
CA ALA A 14 24.71 22.36 -3.35
C ALA A 14 23.19 22.27 -3.57
N LEU A 15 22.72 21.98 -4.79
CA LEU A 15 21.30 21.75 -5.04
C LEU A 15 20.95 20.32 -4.58
N PRO A 16 20.22 20.13 -3.46
CA PRO A 16 19.73 18.81 -3.13
C PRO A 16 18.79 18.36 -4.25
N SER A 17 19.07 17.21 -4.83
CA SER A 17 18.15 16.55 -5.75
C SER A 17 16.87 16.23 -4.98
N LEU A 18 15.81 17.00 -5.23
CA LEU A 18 14.45 16.70 -4.76
C LEU A 18 13.97 15.44 -5.48
N THR A 19 14.45 14.29 -5.01
CA THR A 19 13.95 13.00 -5.43
C THR A 19 12.63 12.78 -4.70
N PHE A 20 11.52 12.96 -5.41
CA PHE A 20 10.24 12.47 -4.93
C PHE A 20 10.28 10.94 -5.00
N ALA A 21 10.20 10.28 -3.84
CA ALA A 21 10.03 8.83 -3.82
C ALA A 21 8.72 8.50 -4.55
N GLN A 22 8.81 7.79 -5.67
CA GLN A 22 7.63 7.32 -6.39
C GLN A 22 6.91 6.33 -5.48
N GLN A 23 5.70 6.69 -5.05
CA GLN A 23 4.90 5.83 -4.18
C GLN A 23 4.35 4.68 -5.03
N GLU A 24 4.92 3.48 -4.85
CA GLU A 24 4.44 2.28 -5.52
C GLU A 24 2.98 2.01 -5.14
N SER A 25 2.16 1.79 -6.17
CA SER A 25 0.76 1.44 -6.04
C SER A 25 0.49 0.09 -6.71
N ILE A 26 -0.31 -0.75 -6.07
CA ILE A 26 -0.76 -2.02 -6.62
C ILE A 26 -2.21 -1.91 -7.06
N LYS A 27 -2.55 -2.49 -8.21
CA LYS A 27 -3.93 -2.65 -8.67
C LYS A 27 -4.45 -4.01 -8.23
N ILE A 28 -5.57 -4.03 -7.52
CA ILE A 28 -6.22 -5.25 -7.06
C ILE A 28 -7.09 -5.79 -8.19
N LEU A 29 -6.85 -7.03 -8.60
CA LEU A 29 -7.66 -7.75 -9.57
C LEU A 29 -8.76 -8.58 -8.90
N ASP A 30 -8.44 -9.18 -7.76
CA ASP A 30 -9.37 -9.95 -6.94
C ASP A 30 -8.93 -9.94 -5.47
N VAL A 31 -9.88 -10.15 -4.58
CA VAL A 31 -9.65 -10.28 -3.13
C VAL A 31 -10.31 -11.55 -2.63
N THR A 32 -9.52 -12.47 -2.09
CA THR A 32 -10.03 -13.65 -1.38
C THR A 32 -9.93 -13.42 0.11
N VAL A 33 -11.00 -13.70 0.85
CA VAL A 33 -11.02 -13.59 2.32
C VAL A 33 -11.07 -15.00 2.90
N VAL A 34 -10.24 -15.28 3.90
CA VAL A 34 -10.18 -16.59 4.56
C VAL A 34 -10.15 -16.45 6.08
N GLY A 35 -10.74 -17.42 6.78
CA GLY A 35 -10.73 -17.50 8.25
C GLY A 35 -11.80 -16.67 8.96
N ASN A 36 -12.66 -15.98 8.20
CA ASN A 36 -13.88 -15.37 8.74
C ASN A 36 -14.94 -16.44 9.06
N GLN A 37 -15.66 -16.26 10.17
CA GLN A 37 -16.70 -17.17 10.66
C GLN A 37 -18.04 -16.44 10.77
N THR A 38 -18.06 -15.28 11.43
CA THR A 38 -19.26 -14.46 11.65
C THR A 38 -19.28 -13.23 10.74
N ALA A 39 -18.12 -12.65 10.44
CA ALA A 39 -18.03 -11.54 9.51
C ALA A 39 -18.15 -12.03 8.06
N SER A 40 -18.96 -11.36 7.24
CA SER A 40 -19.03 -11.71 5.81
C SER A 40 -17.81 -11.16 5.06
N GLU A 41 -17.41 -11.87 4.00
CA GLU A 41 -16.29 -11.46 3.15
C GLU A 41 -16.51 -10.04 2.59
N SER A 42 -17.73 -9.74 2.13
CA SER A 42 -18.08 -8.41 1.62
C SER A 42 -17.88 -7.31 2.65
N ILE A 43 -18.21 -7.56 3.93
CA ILE A 43 -18.00 -6.59 5.01
C ILE A 43 -16.51 -6.35 5.23
N ILE A 44 -15.68 -7.40 5.20
CA ILE A 44 -14.22 -7.29 5.33
C ILE A 44 -13.62 -6.52 4.15
N LYS A 45 -14.02 -6.84 2.91
CA LYS A 45 -13.57 -6.15 1.68
C LYS A 45 -13.93 -4.66 1.71
N VAL A 46 -15.18 -4.32 2.01
CA VAL A 46 -15.66 -2.93 2.01
C VAL A 46 -15.06 -2.11 3.15
N ASN A 47 -14.93 -2.66 4.36
CA ASN A 47 -14.36 -1.91 5.49
C ASN A 47 -12.85 -1.70 5.37
N SER A 48 -12.13 -2.65 4.80
CA SER A 48 -10.70 -2.50 4.53
C SER A 48 -10.42 -1.61 3.33
N GLY A 49 -11.35 -1.52 2.37
CA GLY A 49 -11.12 -0.88 1.08
C GLY A 49 -10.36 -1.79 0.09
N PHE A 50 -10.17 -3.07 0.43
CA PHE A 50 -9.61 -4.08 -0.46
C PHE A 50 -10.74 -4.61 -1.33
N VAL A 51 -10.97 -3.92 -2.44
CA VAL A 51 -11.99 -4.27 -3.42
C VAL A 51 -11.38 -4.42 -4.81
N GLU A 52 -12.00 -5.25 -5.63
CA GLU A 52 -11.64 -5.45 -7.03
C GLU A 52 -11.57 -4.11 -7.78
N GLY A 53 -10.51 -3.92 -8.56
CA GLY A 53 -10.24 -2.70 -9.31
C GLY A 53 -9.62 -1.56 -8.51
N ALA A 54 -9.48 -1.68 -7.18
CA ALA A 54 -8.84 -0.65 -6.38
C ALA A 54 -7.35 -0.52 -6.72
N VAL A 55 -6.84 0.71 -6.73
CA VAL A 55 -5.40 1.00 -6.83
C VAL A 55 -4.95 1.55 -5.48
N LEU A 56 -4.16 0.76 -4.77
CA LEU A 56 -3.77 1.06 -3.39
C LEU A 56 -2.26 1.25 -3.28
N THR A 57 -1.87 2.26 -2.53
CA THR A 57 -0.50 2.45 -2.09
C THR A 57 -0.24 1.72 -0.77
N GLY A 58 1.03 1.49 -0.43
CA GLY A 58 1.41 0.89 0.86
C GLY A 58 0.72 1.52 2.08
N PRO A 59 0.67 2.86 2.21
CA PRO A 59 -0.08 3.51 3.29
C PRO A 59 -1.58 3.22 3.31
N GLN A 60 -2.23 3.12 2.15
CA GLN A 60 -3.66 2.78 2.07
C GLN A 60 -3.92 1.33 2.47
N ILE A 61 -3.00 0.41 2.16
CA ILE A 61 -3.07 -0.98 2.63
C ILE A 61 -3.01 -1.01 4.16
N GLN A 62 -2.06 -0.29 4.77
CA GLN A 62 -1.95 -0.20 6.22
C GLN A 62 -3.19 0.44 6.86
N GLU A 63 -3.77 1.46 6.22
CA GLU A 63 -5.03 2.06 6.67
C GLU A 63 -6.18 1.05 6.64
N GLY A 64 -6.28 0.24 5.58
CA GLY A 64 -7.28 -0.83 5.47
C GLY A 64 -7.16 -1.87 6.57
N ILE A 65 -5.93 -2.30 6.90
CA ILE A 65 -5.67 -3.20 8.03
C ILE A 65 -6.11 -2.56 9.35
N ASN A 66 -5.79 -1.29 9.57
CA ASN A 66 -6.20 -0.56 10.78
C ASN A 66 -7.73 -0.41 10.88
N LYS A 67 -8.44 -0.28 9.75
CA LYS A 67 -9.91 -0.26 9.73
C LYS A 67 -10.50 -1.59 10.20
N LEU A 68 -9.90 -2.71 9.80
CA LEU A 68 -10.32 -4.04 10.28
C LEU A 68 -10.04 -4.21 11.78
N TRP A 69 -8.88 -3.78 12.28
CA TRP A 69 -8.60 -3.80 13.73
C TRP A 69 -9.62 -3.02 14.55
N ARG A 70 -10.10 -1.87 14.03
CA ARG A 70 -11.11 -1.04 14.70
C ARG A 70 -12.47 -1.74 14.86
N LEU A 71 -12.76 -2.77 14.07
CA LEU A 71 -13.99 -3.56 14.22
C LEU A 71 -13.98 -4.41 15.50
N ARG A 72 -12.80 -4.68 16.08
CA ARG A 72 -12.61 -5.55 17.26
C ARG A 72 -13.20 -6.96 17.10
N LEU A 73 -13.28 -7.43 15.86
CA LEU A 73 -13.79 -8.76 15.50
C LEU A 73 -12.68 -9.78 15.30
N PHE A 74 -11.44 -9.33 15.10
CA PHE A 74 -10.33 -10.18 14.70
C PHE A 74 -9.20 -10.13 15.72
N SER A 75 -8.65 -11.30 16.04
CA SER A 75 -7.47 -11.51 16.87
C SER A 75 -6.17 -11.57 16.06
N ASP A 76 -6.25 -11.89 14.76
CA ASP A 76 -5.12 -11.84 13.81
C ASP A 76 -5.60 -11.37 12.43
N ILE A 77 -4.78 -10.57 11.74
CA ILE A 77 -5.04 -10.06 10.39
C ILE A 77 -3.74 -10.13 9.58
N LYS A 78 -3.77 -10.88 8.49
CA LYS A 78 -2.68 -11.01 7.52
C LYS A 78 -3.17 -10.66 6.14
N VAL A 79 -2.41 -9.81 5.45
CA VAL A 79 -2.69 -9.40 4.06
C VAL A 79 -1.46 -9.72 3.23
N TYR A 80 -1.64 -10.50 2.17
CA TYR A 80 -0.55 -10.91 1.30
C TYR A 80 -1.01 -11.09 -0.14
N VAL A 81 -0.06 -10.98 -1.07
CA VAL A 81 -0.30 -11.22 -2.50
C VAL A 81 -0.23 -12.72 -2.74
N ASP A 82 -1.29 -13.28 -3.33
CA ASP A 82 -1.33 -14.67 -3.79
C ASP A 82 -0.63 -14.81 -5.14
N LYS A 83 -0.97 -13.92 -6.06
CA LYS A 83 -0.46 -13.90 -7.42
C LYS A 83 -0.28 -12.49 -7.93
N GLU A 84 0.84 -12.26 -8.60
CA GLU A 84 1.12 -11.02 -9.31
C GLU A 84 1.06 -11.24 -10.82
N THR A 85 0.48 -10.28 -11.54
CA THR A 85 0.37 -10.27 -12.99
C THR A 85 0.71 -8.88 -13.51
N PRO A 86 1.02 -8.71 -14.81
CA PRO A 86 1.24 -7.39 -15.40
C PRO A 86 0.06 -6.43 -15.22
N ASP A 87 -1.17 -6.95 -15.07
CA ASP A 87 -2.39 -6.15 -14.93
C ASP A 87 -2.70 -5.77 -13.48
N GLY A 88 -2.06 -6.41 -12.50
CA GLY A 88 -2.32 -6.24 -11.06
C GLY A 88 -2.14 -7.51 -10.24
N VAL A 89 -2.60 -7.47 -8.99
CA VAL A 89 -2.41 -8.51 -7.98
C VAL A 89 -3.72 -9.16 -7.52
N TYR A 90 -3.64 -10.43 -7.16
CA TYR A 90 -4.65 -11.17 -6.42
C TYR A 90 -4.26 -11.14 -4.94
N LEU A 91 -5.16 -10.64 -4.10
CA LEU A 91 -4.87 -10.37 -2.70
C LEU A 91 -5.63 -11.34 -1.79
N ILE A 92 -4.94 -11.91 -0.80
CA ILE A 92 -5.56 -12.70 0.26
C ILE A 92 -5.60 -11.89 1.55
N VAL A 93 -6.78 -11.81 2.15
CA VAL A 93 -7.02 -11.30 3.50
C VAL A 93 -7.33 -12.48 4.40
N SER A 94 -6.34 -12.90 5.20
CA SER A 94 -6.52 -13.94 6.20
C SER A 94 -6.82 -13.30 7.54
N VAL A 95 -7.95 -13.68 8.15
CA VAL A 95 -8.36 -13.21 9.47
C VAL A 95 -8.55 -14.39 10.42
N GLN A 96 -8.38 -14.12 11.72
CA GLN A 96 -8.85 -15.00 12.78
C GLN A 96 -9.79 -14.18 13.66
N GLU A 97 -11.02 -14.67 13.87
CA GLU A 97 -11.98 -14.09 14.83
C GLU A 97 -11.67 -14.58 16.25
#